data_AF-A0A562MT75-F1
#
_entry.id   AF-A0A562MT75-F1
#
_cell.length_a   1.000
_cell.length_b   1.000
_cell.length_c   1.000
_cell.angle_alpha   90.00
_cell.angle_beta   90.00
_cell.angle_gamma   90.00
#
_symmetry.space_group_name_H-M   'P 1'
#
loop_
_entity.id
_entity.type
_entity.pdbx_description
1 polymer ?
#
loop_
_entity_poly.entity_id
_entity_poly.type
_entity_poly.pdbx_seq_one_letter_code
_entity_poly.pdbx_strand_id
1 'polypeptide(L)'
;MTGRANSIIPNSIIIVGGGASGVVLAAHLLKSPNPDLRVTLIERRPHFGQGIAYSTLLSAHVLNVSAAGMSAYADDPGNFWRWLLERGLATPEQAPVYAPRSVYARYLKELPDELEACETGRLRLIREESLSISPSASGVEVALANGTSIVAHLAVLATGHDEEPGRT
;
A
#
# COMPACT_ATOMS: atom_id res chain seq x y z
N MET A 1 28.65 7.68 33.34
CA MET A 1 28.95 7.25 31.97
C MET A 1 27.66 6.80 31.33
N THR A 2 26.95 7.71 30.67
CA THR A 2 25.67 7.47 30.00
C THR A 2 25.94 6.84 28.64
N GLY A 3 25.63 5.56 28.49
CA GLY A 3 25.70 4.86 27.21
C GLY A 3 24.72 5.50 26.24
N ARG A 4 25.24 6.03 25.12
CA ARG A 4 24.40 6.38 23.98
C ARG A 4 23.75 5.08 23.50
N ALA A 5 22.43 4.98 23.62
CA ALA A 5 21.68 3.96 22.93
C ALA A 5 22.04 4.05 21.44
N ASN A 6 22.64 2.99 20.91
CA ASN A 6 22.94 2.88 19.49
C ASN A 6 21.58 2.95 18.79
N SER A 7 21.26 4.08 18.14
CA SER A 7 19.97 4.26 17.49
C SER A 7 19.92 3.33 16.28
N ILE A 8 19.37 2.13 16.47
CA ILE A 8 19.10 1.20 15.38
C ILE A 8 18.13 1.92 14.45
N ILE A 9 18.57 2.26 13.25
CA ILE A 9 17.67 2.79 12.22
C ILE A 9 16.72 1.64 11.88
N PRO A 10 15.40 1.81 12.06
CA PRO A 10 14.44 0.77 11.74
C PRO A 10 14.58 0.37 10.27
N ASN A 11 15.02 -0.85 10.02
CA ASN A 11 15.21 -1.38 8.66
C ASN A 11 14.19 -2.48 8.33
N SER A 12 13.23 -2.74 9.21
CA SER A 12 12.13 -3.66 8.93
C SER A 12 10.81 -3.04 9.38
N ILE A 13 9.85 -2.99 8.45
CA ILE A 13 8.55 -2.35 8.65
C ILE A 13 7.47 -3.33 8.20
N ILE A 14 6.50 -3.58 9.07
CA ILE A 14 5.27 -4.29 8.73
C ILE A 14 4.18 -3.25 8.44
N ILE A 15 3.43 -3.44 7.37
CA ILE A 15 2.23 -2.65 7.05
C ILE A 15 1.04 -3.60 7.13
N VAL A 16 0.09 -3.31 8.02
CA VAL A 16 -1.13 -4.09 8.20
C VAL A 16 -2.27 -3.41 7.46
N GLY A 17 -2.76 -4.07 6.40
CA GLY A 17 -3.74 -3.53 5.47
C GLY A 17 -3.09 -3.25 4.12
N GLY A 18 -3.44 -4.04 3.10
CA GLY A 18 -2.98 -3.92 1.73
C GLY A 18 -3.95 -3.20 0.82
N GLY A 19 -4.77 -2.30 1.35
CA GLY A 19 -5.54 -1.34 0.55
C GLY A 19 -4.66 -0.25 -0.06
N ALA A 20 -5.29 0.76 -0.66
CA ALA A 20 -4.59 1.86 -1.33
C ALA A 20 -3.50 2.52 -0.45
N SER A 21 -3.82 2.87 0.79
CA SER A 21 -2.87 3.51 1.70
C SER A 21 -1.65 2.64 2.00
N GLY A 22 -1.85 1.33 2.21
CA GLY A 22 -0.75 0.42 2.51
C GLY A 22 0.15 0.16 1.30
N VAL A 23 -0.45 0.02 0.11
CA VAL A 23 0.29 -0.14 -1.15
C VAL A 23 1.09 1.12 -1.50
N VAL A 24 0.47 2.29 -1.41
CA VAL A 24 1.15 3.58 -1.64
C VAL A 24 2.29 3.78 -0.65
N LEU A 25 2.08 3.46 0.64
CA LEU A 25 3.13 3.53 1.64
C LEU A 25 4.28 2.57 1.33
N ALA A 26 4.00 1.33 0.95
CA ALA A 26 5.03 0.37 0.55
C ALA A 26 5.87 0.90 -0.62
N ALA A 27 5.21 1.44 -1.65
CA ALA A 27 5.86 2.05 -2.81
C ALA A 27 6.80 3.19 -2.41
N HIS A 28 6.35 4.07 -1.50
CA HIS A 28 7.15 5.18 -0.99
C HIS A 28 8.33 4.72 -0.12
N LEU A 29 8.15 3.70 0.72
CA LEU A 29 9.23 3.15 1.54
C LEU A 29 10.32 2.50 0.68
N LEU A 30 9.95 1.78 -0.37
CA LEU A 30 10.90 1.07 -1.23
C LEU A 30 11.77 2.01 -2.09
N LYS A 31 11.33 3.24 -2.35
CA LYS A 31 12.17 4.30 -2.92
C LYS A 31 13.36 4.71 -2.03
N SER A 32 13.37 4.30 -0.76
CA SER A 32 14.50 4.55 0.14
C SER A 32 15.79 3.97 -0.47
N PRO A 33 16.90 4.74 -0.48
CA PRO A 33 18.18 4.24 -0.96
C PRO A 33 18.82 3.21 -0.02
N ASN A 34 18.21 2.94 1.15
CA ASN A 34 18.69 1.95 2.10
C ASN A 34 18.44 0.52 1.57
N PRO A 35 19.48 -0.23 1.17
CA PRO A 35 19.32 -1.58 0.64
C PRO A 35 18.89 -2.60 1.72
N ASP A 36 19.06 -2.27 3.00
CA ASP A 36 18.69 -3.14 4.12
C ASP A 36 17.25 -2.95 4.58
N LEU A 37 16.54 -1.96 4.04
CA LEU A 37 15.11 -1.79 4.34
C LEU A 37 14.32 -2.99 3.81
N ARG A 38 13.50 -3.57 4.68
CA ARG A 38 12.55 -4.66 4.41
C ARG A 38 11.15 -4.18 4.74
N VAL A 39 10.22 -4.36 3.80
CA VAL A 39 8.81 -4.01 3.94
C VAL A 39 8.00 -5.30 3.82
N THR A 40 7.18 -5.58 4.82
CA THR A 40 6.19 -6.68 4.77
C THR A 40 4.80 -6.08 4.72
N LEU A 41 4.04 -6.36 3.66
CA LEU A 41 2.66 -5.91 3.49
C LEU A 41 1.71 -7.08 3.72
N ILE A 42 0.81 -6.93 4.71
CA ILE A 42 -0.15 -7.96 5.12
C ILE A 42 -1.55 -7.53 4.70
N GLU A 43 -2.29 -8.39 4.00
CA GLU A 43 -3.68 -8.17 3.61
C GLU A 43 -4.47 -9.47 3.71
N ARG A 44 -5.66 -9.42 4.32
CA ARG A 44 -6.54 -10.59 4.45
C ARG A 44 -7.25 -10.94 3.14
N ARG A 45 -7.48 -9.95 2.27
CA ARG A 45 -8.16 -10.15 0.98
C ARG A 45 -7.21 -10.79 -0.05
N PRO A 46 -7.75 -11.47 -1.08
CA PRO A 46 -6.94 -12.08 -2.14
C PRO A 46 -6.07 -11.09 -2.93
N HIS A 47 -6.48 -9.81 -2.98
CA HIS A 47 -5.87 -8.78 -3.80
C HIS A 47 -5.42 -7.58 -2.96
N PHE A 48 -4.17 -7.17 -3.17
CA PHE A 48 -3.64 -5.90 -2.71
C PHE A 48 -4.15 -4.73 -3.61
N GLY A 49 -4.04 -3.50 -3.11
CA GLY A 49 -4.31 -2.26 -3.84
C GLY A 49 -5.75 -1.76 -3.78
N GLN A 50 -6.74 -2.64 -3.68
CA GLN A 50 -8.15 -2.24 -3.74
C GLN A 50 -8.66 -1.60 -2.43
N GLY A 51 -8.44 -2.25 -1.29
CA GLY A 51 -9.05 -1.84 -0.02
C GLY A 51 -10.58 -1.71 -0.13
N ILE A 52 -11.21 -0.96 0.79
CA ILE A 52 -12.66 -0.70 0.78
C ILE A 52 -13.02 0.36 -0.27
N ALA A 53 -12.23 1.43 -0.37
CA ALA A 53 -12.52 2.58 -1.23
C ALA A 53 -12.58 2.25 -2.73
N TYR A 54 -11.93 1.16 -3.15
CA TYR A 54 -11.86 0.74 -4.55
C TYR A 54 -12.39 -0.67 -4.80
N SER A 55 -13.16 -1.24 -3.86
CA SER A 55 -13.85 -2.54 -4.06
C SER A 55 -15.21 -2.39 -4.77
N THR A 56 -15.72 -1.18 -4.97
CA THR A 56 -16.96 -0.94 -5.71
C THR A 56 -16.75 -1.09 -7.22
N LEU A 57 -17.61 -1.88 -7.87
CA LEU A 57 -17.56 -2.17 -9.31
C LEU A 57 -18.40 -1.20 -10.15
N LEU A 58 -19.05 -0.20 -9.53
CA LEU A 58 -19.91 0.73 -10.25
C LEU A 58 -19.07 1.72 -11.08
N SER A 59 -19.15 1.59 -12.39
CA SER A 59 -18.43 2.42 -13.37
C SER A 59 -18.81 3.90 -13.32
N ALA A 60 -19.98 4.24 -12.78
CA ALA A 60 -20.45 5.62 -12.60
C ALA A 60 -19.67 6.38 -11.49
N HIS A 61 -18.92 5.69 -10.64
CA HIS A 61 -18.12 6.33 -9.60
C HIS A 61 -16.76 6.74 -10.17
N VAL A 62 -16.66 7.99 -10.63
CA VAL A 62 -15.41 8.58 -11.08
C VAL A 62 -14.58 9.13 -9.92
N LEU A 63 -13.30 9.36 -10.18
CA LEU A 63 -12.41 10.09 -9.28
C LEU A 63 -12.85 11.55 -9.16
N ASN A 64 -12.68 12.14 -7.98
CA ASN A 64 -12.95 13.56 -7.73
C ASN A 64 -11.85 14.49 -8.28
N VAL A 65 -10.70 13.90 -8.66
CA VAL A 65 -9.56 14.58 -9.26
C VAL A 65 -9.33 14.02 -10.65
N SER A 66 -8.76 14.84 -11.54
CA SER A 66 -8.35 14.35 -12.86
C SER A 66 -7.24 13.32 -12.71
N ALA A 67 -7.13 12.41 -13.67
CA ALA A 67 -6.09 11.39 -13.69
C ALA A 67 -4.66 11.98 -13.70
N ALA A 68 -4.49 13.19 -14.25
CA ALA A 68 -3.21 13.92 -14.19
C ALA A 68 -2.91 14.51 -12.80
N GLY A 69 -3.93 14.68 -11.96
CA GLY A 69 -3.80 15.13 -10.57
C GLY A 69 -3.80 13.98 -9.56
N MET A 70 -3.74 12.72 -10.01
CA MET A 70 -3.76 11.54 -9.15
C MET A 70 -2.58 10.64 -9.45
N SER A 71 -1.89 10.18 -8.42
CA SER A 71 -0.75 9.27 -8.54
C SER A 71 -0.56 8.50 -7.23
N ALA A 72 0.02 7.31 -7.30
CA ALA A 72 0.55 6.63 -6.11
C ALA A 72 1.86 7.25 -5.60
N TYR A 73 2.47 8.16 -6.37
CA TYR A 73 3.77 8.75 -6.09
C TYR A 73 3.68 10.27 -6.05
N ALA A 74 3.90 10.87 -4.88
CA ALA A 74 3.87 12.32 -4.72
C ALA A 74 4.97 13.04 -5.53
N ASP A 75 6.13 12.40 -5.70
CA ASP A 75 7.26 12.88 -6.49
C ASP A 75 7.14 12.57 -8.00
N ASP A 76 6.14 11.77 -8.38
CA ASP A 76 5.80 11.49 -9.77
C ASP A 76 4.28 11.64 -10.01
N PRO A 77 3.75 12.88 -10.04
CA PRO A 77 2.31 13.13 -10.17
C PRO A 77 1.69 12.61 -11.48
N GLY A 78 2.51 12.39 -12.51
CA GLY A 78 2.05 11.91 -13.82
C GLY A 78 1.97 10.39 -13.94
N ASN A 79 2.31 9.63 -12.90
CA ASN A 79 2.45 8.17 -12.98
C ASN A 79 1.16 7.48 -13.46
N PHE A 80 0.03 7.77 -12.84
CA PHE A 80 -1.26 7.17 -13.21
C PHE A 80 -1.72 7.62 -14.61
N TRP A 81 -1.46 8.88 -14.98
CA TRP A 81 -1.79 9.37 -16.32
C TRP A 81 -1.01 8.63 -17.40
N ARG A 82 0.30 8.44 -17.23
CA ARG A 82 1.12 7.63 -18.16
C ARG A 82 0.61 6.20 -18.24
N TRP A 83 0.28 5.59 -17.10
CA TRP A 83 -0.30 4.24 -17.04
C TRP A 83 -1.63 4.13 -17.82
N LEU A 84 -2.49 5.17 -17.81
CA LEU A 84 -3.71 5.19 -18.63
C LEU A 84 -3.39 5.21 -20.13
N LEU A 85 -2.43 6.06 -20.54
CA LEU A 85 -2.03 6.20 -21.94
C LEU A 85 -1.41 4.91 -22.48
N GLU A 86 -0.49 4.30 -21.73
CA GLU A 86 0.19 3.05 -22.10
C GLU A 86 -0.79 1.88 -22.30
N ARG A 87 -1.94 1.93 -21.64
CA ARG A 87 -3.00 0.91 -21.75
C ARG A 87 -4.11 1.26 -22.73
N GLY A 88 -4.00 2.38 -23.45
CA GLY A 88 -5.02 2.85 -24.40
C GLY A 88 -6.36 3.20 -23.73
N LEU A 89 -6.34 3.50 -22.43
CA LEU A 89 -7.54 3.85 -21.65
C LEU A 89 -7.85 5.35 -21.72
N ALA A 90 -6.89 6.13 -22.19
CA ALA A 90 -7.02 7.54 -22.51
C ALA A 90 -6.11 7.87 -23.69
N THR A 91 -6.38 8.98 -24.37
CA THR A 91 -5.47 9.61 -25.31
C THR A 91 -5.06 11.00 -24.79
N PRO A 92 -3.91 11.54 -25.21
CA PRO A 92 -3.44 12.85 -24.76
C PRO A 92 -4.47 13.98 -24.98
N GLU A 93 -5.28 13.88 -26.03
CA GLU A 93 -6.27 14.88 -26.44
C GLU A 93 -7.53 14.87 -25.57
N GLN A 94 -7.75 13.82 -24.76
CA GLN A 94 -8.94 13.66 -23.91
C GLN A 94 -8.83 14.36 -22.55
N ALA A 95 -7.71 15.04 -22.25
CA ALA A 95 -7.53 15.71 -20.98
C ALA A 95 -8.50 16.92 -20.80
N PRO A 96 -9.07 17.14 -19.60
CA PRO A 96 -8.89 16.35 -18.37
C PRO A 96 -9.76 15.08 -18.34
N VAL A 97 -9.16 13.96 -17.94
CA VAL A 97 -9.87 12.68 -17.75
C VAL A 97 -10.15 12.44 -16.27
N TYR A 98 -11.42 12.21 -15.92
CA TYR A 98 -11.82 11.74 -14.59
C TYR A 98 -12.09 10.25 -14.67
N ALA A 99 -11.05 9.45 -14.42
CA ALA A 99 -11.15 8.00 -14.59
C ALA A 99 -12.14 7.38 -13.58
N PRO A 100 -12.81 6.28 -13.93
CA PRO A 100 -13.57 5.48 -12.97
C PRO A 100 -12.68 5.02 -11.81
N ARG A 101 -13.22 4.97 -10.59
CA ARG A 101 -12.53 4.45 -9.41
C ARG A 101 -12.03 3.02 -9.62
N SER A 102 -12.76 2.21 -10.38
CA SER A 102 -12.35 0.85 -10.75
C SER A 102 -11.09 0.80 -11.62
N VAL A 103 -10.87 1.82 -12.46
CA VAL A 103 -9.65 1.94 -13.27
C VAL A 103 -8.46 2.30 -12.38
N TYR A 104 -8.64 3.22 -11.43
CA TYR A 104 -7.61 3.51 -10.43
C TYR A 104 -7.35 2.32 -9.49
N ALA A 105 -8.38 1.55 -9.15
CA ALA A 105 -8.26 0.29 -8.41
C ALA A 105 -7.33 -0.70 -9.13
N ARG A 106 -7.47 -0.80 -10.46
CA ARG A 106 -6.63 -1.68 -11.28
C ARG A 106 -5.18 -1.19 -11.28
N TYR A 107 -4.95 0.12 -11.42
CA TYR A 107 -3.62 0.71 -11.28
C TYR A 107 -2.98 0.36 -9.93
N LEU A 108 -3.70 0.55 -8.82
CA LEU A 108 -3.18 0.19 -7.48
C LEU A 108 -2.98 -1.31 -7.28
N LYS A 109 -3.73 -2.16 -7.97
CA LYS A 109 -3.59 -3.62 -7.89
C LYS A 109 -2.30 -4.12 -8.56
N GLU A 110 -1.87 -3.46 -9.62
CA GLU A 110 -0.65 -3.83 -10.36
C GLU A 110 0.62 -3.40 -9.62
N LEU A 111 0.54 -2.33 -8.82
CA LEU A 111 1.70 -1.74 -8.14
C LEU A 111 2.47 -2.73 -7.23
N PRO A 112 1.84 -3.54 -6.37
CA PRO A 112 2.56 -4.49 -5.51
C PRO A 112 3.29 -5.56 -6.29
N ASP A 113 2.70 -6.04 -7.40
CA ASP A 113 3.31 -7.06 -8.25
C ASP A 113 4.54 -6.49 -8.99
N GLU A 114 4.44 -5.25 -9.48
CA GLU A 114 5.56 -4.51 -10.07
C GLU A 114 6.69 -4.27 -9.04
N LEU A 115 6.33 -3.84 -7.83
CA LEU A 115 7.29 -3.62 -6.75
C LEU A 115 7.96 -4.93 -6.32
N GLU A 116 7.23 -6.03 -6.19
CA GLU A 116 7.81 -7.33 -5.83
C GLU A 116 8.84 -7.80 -6.89
N ALA A 117 8.57 -7.53 -8.17
CA ALA A 117 9.49 -7.83 -9.26
C ALA A 117 10.74 -6.93 -9.26
N CYS A 118 10.58 -5.62 -9.04
CA CYS A 118 11.70 -4.66 -9.09
C CYS A 118 12.52 -4.62 -7.80
N GLU A 119 11.89 -4.83 -6.64
CA GLU A 119 12.48 -4.69 -5.30
C GLU A 119 12.73 -6.07 -4.67
N THR A 120 13.41 -6.92 -5.44
CA THR A 120 13.65 -8.33 -5.09
C THR A 120 14.24 -8.46 -3.68
N GLY A 121 13.51 -9.16 -2.80
CA GLY A 121 13.94 -9.42 -1.43
C GLY A 121 13.76 -8.26 -0.45
N ARG A 122 13.33 -7.07 -0.90
CA ARG A 122 12.98 -5.93 -0.04
C ARG A 122 11.50 -5.87 0.29
N LEU A 123 10.64 -6.34 -0.61
CA LEU A 123 9.20 -6.46 -0.37
C LEU A 123 8.81 -7.92 -0.11
N ARG A 124 7.95 -8.13 0.88
CA ARG A 124 7.28 -9.40 1.14
C ARG A 124 5.76 -9.17 1.20
N LEU A 125 5.02 -9.83 0.33
CA LEU A 125 3.56 -9.81 0.33
C LEU A 125 3.01 -11.01 1.09
N ILE A 126 2.09 -10.76 2.03
CA ILE A 126 1.48 -11.81 2.86
C ILE A 126 -0.03 -11.69 2.77
N ARG A 127 -0.65 -12.74 2.24
CA ARG A 127 -2.10 -12.86 2.13
C ARG A 127 -2.62 -13.61 3.36
N GLU A 128 -2.82 -12.87 4.44
CA GLU A 128 -3.25 -13.42 5.73
C GLU A 128 -3.92 -12.36 6.59
N GLU A 129 -4.79 -12.79 7.50
CA GLU A 129 -5.38 -11.89 8.49
C GLU A 129 -4.44 -11.66 9.68
N SER A 130 -4.20 -10.39 10.00
CA SER A 130 -3.53 -9.97 11.23
C SER A 130 -4.53 -9.95 12.37
N LEU A 131 -4.25 -10.70 13.43
CA LEU A 131 -5.13 -10.83 14.60
C LEU A 131 -4.77 -9.88 15.73
N SER A 132 -3.49 -9.65 15.95
CA SER A 132 -3.01 -8.77 17.01
C SER A 132 -1.65 -8.18 16.70
N ILE A 133 -1.36 -7.04 17.34
CA ILE A 133 -0.07 -6.37 17.29
C ILE A 133 0.38 -6.12 18.73
N SER A 134 1.56 -6.61 19.06
CA SER A 134 2.15 -6.51 20.39
C SER A 134 3.49 -5.77 20.30
N PRO A 135 3.59 -4.54 20.83
CA PRO A 135 4.87 -3.85 20.95
C PRO A 135 5.81 -4.57 21.92
N SER A 136 7.11 -4.52 21.64
CA SER A 136 8.17 -5.05 22.51
C SER A 136 9.27 -3.99 22.70
N ALA A 137 10.25 -4.29 23.56
CA ALA A 137 11.37 -3.39 23.80
C ALA A 137 12.25 -3.14 22.54
N SER A 138 12.18 -4.02 21.54
CA SER A 138 13.01 -3.98 20.34
C SER A 138 12.23 -3.89 19.03
N GLY A 139 10.90 -3.77 19.08
CA GLY A 139 10.07 -3.66 17.88
C GLY A 139 8.61 -4.01 18.12
N VAL A 140 8.03 -4.74 17.19
CA VAL A 140 6.63 -5.15 17.18
C VAL A 140 6.51 -6.58 16.68
N GLU A 141 5.59 -7.33 17.27
CA GLU A 141 5.16 -8.64 16.79
C GLU A 141 3.73 -8.56 16.28
N VAL A 142 3.49 -9.12 15.10
CA VAL A 142 2.17 -9.23 14.48
C VAL A 142 1.79 -10.70 14.40
N ALA A 143 0.75 -11.11 15.11
CA ALA A 143 0.21 -12.46 15.06
C ALA A 143 -0.78 -12.59 13.90
N LEU A 144 -0.73 -13.73 13.21
CA LEU A 144 -1.52 -14.04 12.03
C LEU A 144 -2.52 -15.17 12.28
N ALA A 145 -3.61 -15.21 11.50
CA ALA A 145 -4.69 -16.18 11.68
C ALA A 145 -4.26 -17.64 11.39
N ASN A 146 -3.21 -17.86 10.60
CA ASN A 146 -2.61 -19.18 10.40
C ASN A 146 -1.72 -19.66 11.57
N GLY A 147 -1.67 -18.92 12.67
CA GLY A 147 -0.90 -19.28 13.87
C GLY A 147 0.59 -18.90 13.80
N THR A 148 1.03 -18.22 12.73
CA THR A 148 2.39 -17.68 12.65
C THR A 148 2.47 -16.25 13.18
N SER A 149 3.67 -15.79 13.48
CA SER A 149 3.96 -14.42 13.88
C SER A 149 5.07 -13.81 13.02
N ILE A 150 5.04 -12.49 12.86
CA ILE A 150 6.07 -11.72 12.15
C ILE A 150 6.56 -10.61 13.05
N VAL A 151 7.88 -10.43 13.12
CA VAL A 151 8.52 -9.40 13.91
C VAL A 151 9.17 -8.36 13.00
N ALA A 152 9.05 -7.09 13.38
CA ALA A 152 9.74 -5.98 12.73
C ALA A 152 10.09 -4.89 13.74
N HIS A 153 10.90 -3.91 13.32
CA HIS A 153 11.19 -2.76 14.16
C HIS A 153 9.97 -1.84 14.32
N LEU A 154 9.13 -1.72 13.29
CA LEU A 154 7.94 -0.89 13.28
C LEU A 154 6.77 -1.60 12.60
N ALA A 155 5.55 -1.27 13.04
CA ALA A 155 4.32 -1.61 12.35
C ALA A 155 3.54 -0.34 12.02
N VAL A 156 2.97 -0.29 10.81
CA VAL A 156 2.06 0.76 10.38
C VAL A 156 0.68 0.16 10.15
N LEU A 157 -0.33 0.76 10.76
CA LEU A 157 -1.73 0.39 10.55
C LEU A 157 -2.28 1.15 9.35
N ALA A 158 -2.64 0.41 8.31
CA ALA A 158 -3.25 0.89 7.07
C ALA A 158 -4.55 0.11 6.75
N THR A 159 -5.28 -0.28 7.80
CA THR A 159 -6.48 -1.14 7.73
C THR A 159 -7.69 -0.49 7.06
N GLY A 160 -7.62 0.81 6.77
CA GLY A 160 -8.76 1.61 6.33
C GLY A 160 -9.67 1.98 7.49
N HIS A 161 -10.79 2.63 7.19
CA HIS A 161 -11.87 2.85 8.13
C HIS A 161 -13.02 1.89 7.80
N ASP A 162 -13.61 1.25 8.81
CA ASP A 162 -14.88 0.57 8.64
C ASP A 162 -16.00 1.63 8.62
N GLU A 163 -16.88 1.57 7.62
CA GLU A 163 -18.25 2.02 7.80
C GLU A 163 -18.98 0.88 8.52
N GLU A 164 -19.08 0.94 9.85
CA GLU A 164 -20.33 0.43 10.43
C GLU A 164 -21.44 1.31 9.81
N PRO A 165 -22.42 0.75 9.08
CA PRO A 165 -23.64 1.50 8.83
C PRO A 165 -24.14 1.87 10.22
N GLY A 166 -24.30 3.17 10.49
CA GLY A 166 -24.79 3.62 11.78
C GLY A 166 -25.99 2.78 12.15
N ARG A 167 -25.90 2.05 13.27
CA ARG A 167 -27.05 1.37 13.85
C ARG A 167 -28.07 2.46 14.20
N THR A 168 -28.99 2.72 13.27
CA THR A 168 -30.28 3.37 13.55
C THR A 168 -31.14 2.46 14.39
#